data_AF-M7WDM5-F1
#
_entry.id   AF-M7WDM5-F1
#
_cell.length_a   1.000
_cell.length_b   1.000
_cell.length_c   1.000
_cell.angle_alpha   90.00
_cell.angle_beta   90.00
_cell.angle_gamma   90.00
#
_symmetry.space_group_name_H-M   'P 1'
#
loop_
_entity.id
_entity.type
_entity.pdbx_description
1 polymer ?
#
loop_
_entity_poly.entity_id
_entity_poly.type
_entity_poly.pdbx_seq_one_letter_code
_entity_poly.pdbx_strand_id
1 'polypeptide(L)'
;MKFERVWFDVEGYWNDEESNKEFFETMINQQRAIGFKAGIYTNYNNWDQIFGLDYTFKYADEYPLWYAHYDSWDSFGDFTPFGGWSRPTMKQYNGDMTACSHDVDYNYKP
;
A
#
# COMPACT_ATOMS: atom_id res chain seq x y z
N MET A 1 -4.98 -7.94 -22.18
CA MET A 1 -4.08 -7.38 -21.14
C MET A 1 -3.97 -8.41 -20.03
N LYS A 2 -2.77 -8.90 -19.72
CA LYS A 2 -2.53 -9.87 -18.63
C LYS A 2 -1.80 -9.11 -17.52
N PHE A 3 -2.53 -8.71 -16.49
CA PHE A 3 -1.94 -8.12 -15.29
C PHE A 3 -1.72 -9.23 -14.26
N GLU A 4 -0.57 -9.20 -13.57
CA GLU A 4 -0.27 -10.19 -12.55
C GLU A 4 -1.00 -9.89 -11.23
N ARG A 5 -1.12 -8.61 -10.89
CA ARG A 5 -1.67 -8.13 -9.62
C ARG A 5 -2.36 -6.78 -9.81
N VAL A 6 -3.44 -6.59 -9.06
CA VAL A 6 -4.07 -5.27 -8.88
C VAL A 6 -3.61 -4.71 -7.54
N TRP A 7 -3.26 -3.43 -7.49
CA TRP A 7 -2.91 -2.75 -6.24
C TRP A 7 -4.06 -1.87 -5.82
N PHE A 8 -4.50 -2.02 -4.57
CA PHE A 8 -5.43 -1.09 -3.95
C PHE A 8 -4.63 0.08 -3.40
N ASP A 9 -4.86 1.24 -3.99
CA ASP A 9 -4.28 2.50 -3.56
C ASP A 9 -5.09 3.04 -2.36
N VAL A 10 -4.48 2.99 -1.17
CA VAL A 10 -5.10 3.36 0.10
C VAL A 10 -4.38 4.59 0.66
N GLU A 11 -4.86 5.75 0.27
CA GLU A 11 -4.28 7.04 0.63
C GLU A 11 -5.31 8.16 0.74
N GLY A 12 -4.85 9.31 1.26
CA GLY A 12 -5.63 10.54 1.34
C GLY A 12 -6.48 10.63 2.61
N TYR A 13 -7.55 11.42 2.53
CA TYR A 13 -8.47 11.65 3.63
C TYR A 13 -9.73 10.82 3.45
N TRP A 14 -9.97 9.90 4.38
CA TRP A 14 -11.18 9.08 4.43
C TRP A 14 -12.11 9.59 5.54
N ASN A 15 -13.16 8.84 5.86
CA ASN A 15 -14.10 9.17 6.94
C ASN A 15 -13.53 8.73 8.30
N ASP A 16 -14.37 8.29 9.24
CA ASP A 16 -13.95 7.74 10.53
C ASP A 16 -13.29 6.36 10.39
N GLU A 17 -12.38 6.05 11.31
CA GLU A 17 -11.58 4.82 11.27
C GLU A 17 -12.42 3.53 11.25
N GLU A 18 -13.53 3.48 12.01
CA GLU A 18 -14.35 2.28 12.12
C GLU A 18 -15.02 1.96 10.77
N SER A 19 -15.68 2.96 10.18
CA SER A 19 -16.28 2.83 8.85
C SER A 19 -15.24 2.55 7.76
N ASN A 20 -14.04 3.12 7.87
CA ASN A 20 -12.95 2.86 6.94
C ASN A 20 -12.47 1.40 7.01
N LYS A 21 -12.30 0.85 8.23
CA LYS A 21 -11.94 -0.56 8.46
C LYS A 21 -12.98 -1.48 7.84
N GLU A 22 -14.27 -1.24 8.09
CA GLU A 22 -15.36 -2.03 7.51
C GLU A 22 -15.37 -1.98 5.98
N PHE A 23 -15.22 -0.80 5.39
CA PHE A 23 -15.15 -0.63 3.95
C PHE A 23 -13.96 -1.38 3.34
N PHE A 24 -12.77 -1.19 3.92
CA PHE A 24 -11.55 -1.87 3.49
C PHE A 24 -11.70 -3.39 3.56
N GLU A 25 -12.20 -3.92 4.68
CA GLU A 25 -12.41 -5.37 4.83
C GLU A 25 -13.45 -5.91 3.84
N THR A 26 -14.52 -5.17 3.58
CA THR A 26 -15.53 -5.53 2.58
C THR A 26 -14.92 -5.61 1.17
N MET A 27 -14.13 -4.61 0.79
CA MET A 27 -13.42 -4.57 -0.49
C MET A 27 -12.45 -5.75 -0.63
N ILE A 28 -11.66 -6.02 0.40
CA ILE A 28 -10.70 -7.13 0.41
C ILE A 28 -11.42 -8.49 0.34
N ASN A 29 -12.48 -8.69 1.13
CA ASN A 29 -13.26 -9.93 1.10
C ASN A 29 -13.87 -10.17 -0.29
N GLN A 30 -14.38 -9.12 -0.93
CA GLN A 30 -14.92 -9.20 -2.29
C GLN A 30 -13.82 -9.56 -3.30
N GLN A 31 -12.65 -8.94 -3.21
CA GLN A 31 -11.53 -9.30 -4.07
C GLN A 31 -11.08 -10.76 -3.87
N ARG A 32 -11.01 -11.25 -2.62
CA ARG A 32 -10.72 -12.66 -2.33
C ARG A 32 -11.75 -13.59 -2.96
N ALA A 33 -13.03 -13.23 -2.93
CA ALA A 33 -14.11 -14.01 -3.55
C ALA A 33 -13.98 -14.06 -5.08
N ILE A 34 -13.51 -12.99 -5.72
CA ILE A 34 -13.25 -12.95 -7.16
C ILE A 34 -11.98 -13.75 -7.50
N GLY A 35 -10.96 -13.73 -6.62
CA GLY A 35 -9.78 -14.59 -6.73
C GLY A 35 -8.64 -14.05 -7.60
N PHE A 36 -8.63 -12.75 -7.95
CA PHE A 36 -7.46 -12.14 -8.56
C PHE A 36 -6.38 -11.83 -7.52
N LYS A 37 -5.09 -11.80 -7.89
CA LYS A 37 -4.03 -11.41 -6.95
C LYS A 37 -4.10 -9.92 -6.67
N ALA A 38 -4.03 -9.53 -5.40
CA ALA A 38 -4.04 -8.13 -4.98
C ALA A 38 -2.89 -7.78 -4.05
N GLY A 39 -2.58 -6.50 -3.92
CA GLY A 39 -1.63 -5.94 -2.94
C GLY A 39 -2.12 -4.58 -2.46
N ILE A 40 -1.51 -4.05 -1.41
CA ILE A 40 -1.88 -2.75 -0.83
C ILE A 40 -0.76 -1.76 -1.12
N TYR A 41 -1.12 -0.63 -1.71
CA TYR A 41 -0.28 0.56 -1.75
C TYR A 41 -0.77 1.53 -0.67
N THR A 42 0.14 2.03 0.16
CA THR A 42 -0.15 3.03 1.21
C THR A 42 1.16 3.56 1.81
N ASN A 43 1.11 4.39 2.85
CA ASN A 43 2.27 4.69 3.69
C ASN A 43 1.88 4.71 5.17
N TYR A 44 2.89 4.75 6.05
CA TYR A 44 2.70 4.72 7.50
C TYR A 44 1.69 5.77 7.99
N ASN A 45 1.78 7.00 7.49
CA ASN A 45 0.93 8.11 7.92
C ASN A 45 -0.50 7.97 7.38
N ASN A 46 -0.68 7.53 6.13
CA ASN A 46 -2.00 7.23 5.58
C ASN A 46 -2.65 6.08 6.34
N TRP A 47 -1.90 5.03 6.68
CA TRP A 47 -2.42 3.93 7.47
C TRP A 47 -2.90 4.38 8.85
N ASP A 48 -2.08 5.17 9.56
CA ASP A 48 -2.45 5.76 10.85
C ASP A 48 -3.69 6.63 10.73
N GLN A 49 -3.75 7.52 9.74
CA GLN A 49 -4.87 8.43 9.58
C GLN A 49 -6.18 7.71 9.19
N ILE A 50 -6.10 6.70 8.34
CA ILE A 50 -7.29 6.03 7.77
C ILE A 50 -7.82 4.94 8.71
N PHE A 51 -6.93 4.20 9.37
CA PHE A 51 -7.28 3.04 10.19
C PHE A 51 -6.74 3.07 11.62
N GLY A 52 -5.83 3.97 11.97
CA GLY A 52 -5.09 3.91 13.22
C GLY A 52 -3.97 2.86 13.19
N LEU A 53 -2.84 3.17 13.84
CA LEU A 53 -1.69 2.25 13.90
C LEU A 53 -1.92 0.99 14.73
N ASP A 54 -2.92 0.97 15.60
CA ASP A 54 -3.31 -0.21 16.36
C ASP A 54 -4.09 -1.23 15.50
N TYR A 55 -4.66 -0.79 14.37
CA TYR A 55 -5.32 -1.68 13.43
C TYR A 55 -4.32 -2.57 12.70
N THR A 56 -4.49 -3.87 12.89
CA THR A 56 -3.75 -4.92 12.18
C THR A 56 -4.63 -5.51 11.09
N PHE A 57 -4.19 -5.39 9.83
CA PHE A 57 -4.87 -6.05 8.74
C PHE A 57 -4.65 -7.57 8.80
N LYS A 58 -5.73 -8.32 9.00
CA LYS A 58 -5.71 -9.77 9.20
C LYS A 58 -5.04 -10.58 8.09
N TYR A 59 -4.89 -10.04 6.89
CA TYR A 59 -4.26 -10.71 5.74
C TYR A 59 -2.93 -10.05 5.32
N ALA A 60 -2.29 -9.26 6.19
CA ALA A 60 -1.04 -8.57 5.83
C ALA A 60 0.08 -9.52 5.36
N ASP A 61 0.11 -10.76 5.85
CA ASP A 61 1.05 -11.80 5.41
C ASP A 61 0.75 -12.38 4.02
N GLU A 62 -0.51 -12.35 3.58
CA GLU A 62 -0.96 -12.80 2.26
C GLU A 62 -0.93 -11.67 1.20
N TYR A 63 -0.91 -10.40 1.62
CA TYR A 63 -0.98 -9.24 0.74
C TYR A 63 0.37 -8.51 0.73
N PRO A 64 1.07 -8.44 -0.41
CA PRO A 64 2.29 -7.66 -0.49
C PRO A 64 1.98 -6.17 -0.27
N LEU A 65 2.90 -5.51 0.43
CA LEU A 65 2.86 -4.07 0.67
C LEU A 65 3.77 -3.35 -0.33
N TRP A 66 3.22 -2.35 -1.00
CA TRP A 66 3.93 -1.34 -1.74
C TRP A 66 3.86 -0.04 -0.95
N TYR A 67 4.90 0.26 -0.16
CA TYR A 67 4.85 1.44 0.71
C TYR A 67 5.42 2.67 0.02
N ALA A 68 4.86 3.84 0.27
CA ALA A 68 5.43 5.10 -0.17
C ALA A 68 6.25 5.76 0.94
N HIS A 69 7.47 6.19 0.60
CA HIS A 69 8.26 7.11 1.40
C HIS A 69 9.26 7.81 0.48
N TYR A 70 9.04 9.10 0.22
CA TYR A 70 9.77 9.85 -0.80
C TYR A 70 11.07 10.44 -0.25
N ASP A 71 12.01 9.56 0.06
CA ASP A 71 13.32 9.89 0.62
C ASP A 71 14.46 9.78 -0.42
N SER A 72 14.13 9.52 -1.68
CA SER A 72 15.08 9.25 -2.76
C SER A 72 16.00 8.04 -2.53
N TRP A 73 15.68 7.16 -1.58
CA TRP A 73 16.44 5.94 -1.30
C TRP A 73 15.70 4.70 -1.79
N ASP A 74 16.29 4.02 -2.78
CA ASP A 74 15.80 2.78 -3.40
C ASP A 74 16.14 1.54 -2.55
N SER A 75 15.80 1.58 -1.27
CA SER A 75 15.97 0.46 -0.34
C SER A 75 14.84 0.43 0.68
N PHE A 76 14.76 -0.64 1.46
CA PHE A 76 13.80 -0.77 2.57
C PHE A 76 14.41 -0.46 3.94
N GLY A 77 15.61 0.16 3.98
CA GLY A 77 16.34 0.41 5.23
C GLY A 77 15.62 1.34 6.20
N ASP A 78 14.70 2.16 5.69
CA ASP A 78 13.87 3.13 6.40
C ASP A 78 12.49 2.58 6.81
N PHE A 79 12.15 1.36 6.42
CA PHE A 79 10.81 0.82 6.66
C PHE A 79 10.54 0.60 8.16
N THR A 80 9.46 1.21 8.65
CA THR A 80 8.89 0.92 9.98
C THR A 80 7.68 -0.01 9.81
N PRO A 81 7.59 -1.12 10.55
CA PRO A 81 6.40 -1.99 10.53
C PRO A 81 5.11 -1.28 10.92
N PHE A 82 4.02 -1.53 10.19
CA PHE A 82 2.67 -1.05 10.49
C PHE A 82 1.62 -1.97 9.86
N GLY A 83 0.36 -1.88 10.29
CA GLY A 83 -0.76 -2.58 9.65
C GLY A 83 -0.68 -4.11 9.63
N GLY A 84 0.25 -4.72 10.39
CA GLY A 84 0.57 -6.15 10.36
C GLY A 84 1.73 -6.54 9.43
N TRP A 85 2.22 -5.64 8.59
CA TRP A 85 3.38 -5.90 7.74
C TRP A 85 4.70 -5.73 8.51
N SER A 86 5.47 -6.82 8.57
CA SER A 86 6.84 -6.78 9.11
C SER A 86 7.89 -6.41 8.08
N ARG A 87 7.58 -6.53 6.78
CA ARG A 87 8.47 -6.22 5.66
C ARG A 87 7.66 -5.77 4.43
N PRO A 88 8.14 -4.78 3.66
CA PRO A 88 7.49 -4.39 2.41
C PRO A 88 7.92 -5.31 1.26
N THR A 89 7.15 -5.28 0.17
CA THR A 89 7.47 -5.94 -1.10
C THR A 89 8.01 -4.97 -2.14
N MET A 90 7.55 -3.72 -2.11
CA MET A 90 7.94 -2.65 -3.03
C MET A 90 7.94 -1.31 -2.28
N LYS A 91 8.75 -0.35 -2.73
CA LYS A 91 8.76 1.03 -2.24
C LYS A 91 8.54 2.00 -3.38
N GLN A 92 7.67 2.99 -3.23
CA GLN A 92 7.70 4.20 -4.05
C GLN A 92 8.57 5.23 -3.35
N TYR A 93 9.72 5.56 -3.94
CA TYR A 93 10.77 6.34 -3.27
C TYR A 93 10.96 7.74 -3.85
N ASN A 94 10.36 8.04 -5.01
CA ASN A 94 10.22 9.38 -5.55
C ASN A 94 8.89 9.48 -6.32
N GLY A 95 8.17 10.58 -6.12
CA GLY A 95 7.03 10.98 -6.96
C GLY A 95 7.42 12.04 -7.99
N ASP A 96 6.55 12.27 -8.97
CA ASP A 96 6.61 13.39 -9.93
C ASP A 96 7.95 13.51 -10.70
N MET A 97 8.59 12.38 -10.99
CA MET A 97 9.86 12.37 -11.73
C MET A 97 9.60 12.47 -13.22
N THR A 98 10.38 13.26 -13.95
CA THR A 98 10.29 13.27 -15.42
C THR A 98 11.21 12.21 -16.03
N ALA A 99 10.63 11.24 -16.73
CA ALA A 99 11.36 10.27 -17.55
C ALA A 99 10.77 10.23 -18.96
N CYS A 100 11.62 10.32 -20.00
CA CYS A 100 11.18 10.31 -21.40
C CYS A 100 10.04 11.32 -21.70
N SER A 101 10.10 12.53 -21.10
CA SER A 101 9.07 13.58 -21.22
C SER A 101 7.69 13.24 -20.63
N HIS A 102 7.63 12.29 -19.70
CA HIS A 102 6.43 11.96 -18.94
C HIS A 102 6.71 12.00 -17.44
N ASP A 103 5.71 12.42 -16.66
CA ASP A 103 5.75 12.34 -15.21
C ASP A 103 5.46 10.92 -14.76
N VAL A 104 6.35 10.39 -13.93
CA VAL A 104 6.35 9.00 -13.47
C VAL A 104 6.82 8.95 -12.02
N ASP A 105 6.34 7.96 -11.28
CA ASP A 105 6.85 7.66 -9.96
C ASP A 105 7.88 6.55 -10.01
N TYR A 106 8.96 6.71 -9.25
CA TYR A 106 10.02 5.71 -9.19
C TYR A 106 9.80 4.74 -8.04
N ASN A 107 9.98 3.46 -8.39
CA ASN A 107 9.67 2.34 -7.53
C ASN A 107 10.85 1.39 -7.41
N TYR A 108 11.11 0.93 -6.20
CA TYR A 108 12.12 -0.06 -5.89
C TYR A 108 11.47 -1.39 -5.54
N LYS A 109 11.94 -2.45 -6.19
CA LYS A 109 11.63 -3.84 -5.87
C LYS A 109 12.94 -4.64 -6.04
N PRO A 110 13.43 -5.32 -4.99
CA PRO A 110 14.62 -6.17 -5.06
C PRO A 110 14.52 -7.31 -6.09
#